data_AF-A0A6P0IRU1-F1
#
_entry.id   AF-A0A6P0IRU1-F1
#
_cell.length_a   1.000
_cell.length_b   1.000
_cell.length_c   1.000
_cell.angle_alpha   90.00
_cell.angle_beta   90.00
_cell.angle_gamma   90.00
#
_symmetry.space_group_name_H-M   'P 1'
#
loop_
_entity.id
_entity.type
_entity.pdbx_description
1 polymer ?
#
loop_
_entity_poly.entity_id
_entity_poly.type
_entity_poly.pdbx_seq_one_letter_code
_entity_poly.pdbx_strand_id
1 'polypeptide(L)' 'MAFEYPDDLKYLDSHEYVRLDGEIATIGITAFAIDQLGDLVLL' A
#
# COMPACT_ATOMS: atom_id res chain seq x y z
N MET A 1 -3.80 -5.14 -16.02
CA MET A 1 -2.98 -4.41 -15.03
C MET A 1 -2.22 -5.45 -14.23
N ALA A 2 -0.89 -5.37 -14.21
CA ALA A 2 -0.07 -6.17 -13.31
C ALA A 2 0.11 -5.34 -12.03
N PHE A 3 -0.52 -5.75 -10.94
CA PHE A 3 -0.30 -5.14 -9.64
C PHE A 3 1.06 -5.62 -9.14
N GLU A 4 2.00 -4.70 -8.98
CA GLU A 4 3.30 -5.01 -8.37
C GLU A 4 3.16 -5.01 -6.85
N TYR A 5 3.43 -6.16 -6.25
CA TYR A 5 3.47 -6.35 -4.82
C TYR A 5 4.92 -6.70 -4.43
N PRO A 6 5.74 -5.72 -4.04
CA PRO A 6 7.08 -5.99 -3.53
C PRO A 6 7.04 -6.97 -2.34
N ASP A 7 7.87 -8.01 -2.34
CA ASP A 7 7.99 -9.00 -1.24
C ASP A 7 8.56 -8.41 0.06
N ASP A 8 9.20 -7.23 -0.03
CA ASP A 8 9.79 -6.51 1.12
C ASP A 8 8.73 -5.80 1.98
N LEU A 9 7.47 -5.80 1.52
CA LEU A 9 6.35 -5.17 2.21
C LEU A 9 5.54 -6.21 2.99
N LYS A 10 5.14 -5.84 4.21
CA LYS A 10 4.16 -6.60 4.99
C LYS A 10 2.77 -6.07 4.67
N TYR A 11 1.90 -6.93 4.15
CA TYR A 11 0.53 -6.56 3.79
C TYR A 11 -0.48 -6.99 4.86
N LEU A 12 -1.55 -6.23 4.99
CA LEU A 12 -2.73 -6.54 5.80
C LEU A 12 -3.91 -6.88 4.88
N ASP A 13 -4.85 -7.66 5.39
CA ASP A 13 -6.11 -7.99 4.69
C ASP A 13 -6.95 -6.74 4.37
N SER A 14 -6.71 -5.63 5.08
CA SER A 14 -7.28 -4.31 4.83
C SER A 14 -6.72 -3.59 3.59
N HIS A 15 -5.90 -4.26 2.76
CA HIS A 15 -5.22 -3.69 1.60
C HIS A 15 -4.23 -2.57 1.94
N GLU A 16 -3.70 -2.60 3.16
CA GLU A 16 -2.64 -1.73 3.66
C GLU A 16 -1.30 -2.47 3.61
N TYR A 17 -0.21 -1.72 3.51
CA TYR A 17 1.13 -2.26 3.61
C TYR A 17 1.99 -1.45 4.56
N VAL A 18 2.97 -2.12 5.15
CA VAL A 18 4.05 -1.48 5.90
C VAL A 18 5.41 -1.92 5.34
N ARG A 19 6.27 -0.93 5.10
CA ARG A 19 7.70 -1.12 4.82
C ARG A 19 8.48 -0.76 6.07
N LEU A 20 9.36 -1.64 6.50
CA LEU A 20 10.24 -1.40 7.65
C LEU A 20 11.65 -1.11 7.15
N ASP A 21 12.13 0.10 7.39
CA ASP A 21 13.50 0.52 7.13
C ASP A 21 14.17 0.83 8.48
N GLY A 22 14.77 -0.20 9.09
CA GLY A 22 15.35 -0.11 10.43
C GLY A 22 14.31 0.23 11.50
N GLU A 23 14.40 1.44 12.06
CA GLU A 23 13.47 1.97 13.07
C GLU A 23 12.30 2.77 12.46
N ILE A 24 12.27 2.94 11.13
CA ILE A 24 11.25 3.72 10.43
C ILE A 24 10.26 2.78 9.76
N ALA A 25 8.98 2.91 10.12
CA ALA A 25 7.87 2.23 9.45
C ALA A 25 7.20 3.19 8.46
N THR A 26 7.21 2.86 7.16
CA THR A 26 6.39 3.55 6.15
C THR A 26 5.09 2.78 5.96
N ILE A 27 3.95 3.42 6.23
CA ILE A 27 2.62 2.83 6.06
C ILE A 27 1.95 3.44 4.82
N GLY A 28 1.31 2.60 4.00
CA GLY A 28 0.58 3.03 2.82
C GLY A 28 -0.54 2.08 2.44
N ILE A 29 -1.33 2.46 1.44
CA ILE A 29 -2.39 1.63 0.86
C ILE A 29 -1.95 1.03 -0.47
N THR A 30 -2.34 -0.21 -0.75
CA THR A 30 -1.95 -0.91 -1.98
C THR A 30 -2.52 -0.22 -3.23
N ALA A 31 -1.89 -0.44 -4.38
CA ALA A 31 -2.39 0.04 -5.66
C ALA A 31 -3.82 -0.46 -5.96
N PHE A 32 -4.17 -1.65 -5.46
CA PHE A 32 -5.54 -2.16 -5.51
C PHE A 32 -6.52 -1.31 -4.71
N ALA A 33 -6.19 -0.95 -3.46
CA ALA A 33 -7.03 -0.07 -2.66
C ALA A 33 -7.22 1.30 -3.32
N ILE A 34 -6.16 1.86 -3.90
CA ILE A 34 -6.23 3.13 -4.65
C ILE A 34 -7.16 3.02 -5.85
N ASP A 35 -7.03 1.95 -6.64
CA ASP A 35 -7.88 1.69 -7.80
C ASP A 35 -9.36 1.49 -7.42
N GLN A 36 -9.62 0.82 -6.29
CA GLN A 36 -10.96 0.66 -5.73
C GLN A 36 -11.56 1.96 -5.16
N LEU A 37 -10.74 2.90 -4.70
CA LEU A 37 -11.20 4.17 -4.13
C LEU A 37 -11.70 5.17 -5.18
N GLY A 38 -11.32 5.01 -6.46
CA GLY A 38 -11.72 5.93 -7.53
C GLY A 38 -10.96 7.28 -7.48
N ASP A 39 -11.59 8.36 -7.94
CA ASP A 39 -10.99 9.71 -7.96
C ASP A 39 -10.68 10.18 -6.51
N LEU A 40 -9.41 10.09 -6.11
CA LEU A 40 -8.91 10.67 -4.86
C LEU A 40 -8.92 12.21 -4.99
N VAL A 41 -9.97 12.85 -4.47
CA VAL A 41 -10.16 14.32 -4.57
C VAL A 41 -9.40 15.12 -3.49
N LEU A 42 -8.56 14.50 -2.64
CA LEU A 42 -7.93 15.22 -1.52
C LEU A 42 -6.48 14.78 -1.24
N LEU A 43 -5.58 15.77 -1.06
CA LEU A 43 -4.21 15.68 -0.56
C LEU A 43 -3.99 16.75 0.51
#